data_AF-A0A7Z1DSS9-F1
#
_entry.id   AF-A0A7Z1DSS9-F1
#
_cell.length_a   1.000
_cell.length_b   1.000
_cell.length_c   1.000
_cell.angle_alpha   90.00
_cell.angle_beta   90.00
_cell.angle_gamma   90.00
#
_symmetry.space_group_name_H-M   'P 1'
#
loop_
_entity.id
_entity.type
_entity.pdbx_description
1 polymer ?
#
loop_
_entity_poly.entity_id
_entity_poly.type
_entity_poly.pdbx_seq_one_letter_code
_entity_poly.pdbx_strand_id
1 'polypeptide(L)' 'MAGLAFEVLLDTGVLIQALPVWEREWANPQGYSNPELLENIVRDGIVLWRAG' A
#
# COMPACT_ATOMS: atom_id res chain seq x y z
N MET A 1 1.57 9.33 13.28
CA MET A 1 2.34 8.15 12.82
C MET A 1 3.32 8.46 11.69
N ALA A 2 3.61 9.74 11.38
CA ALA A 2 4.60 10.11 10.35
C ALA A 2 6.06 10.05 10.84
N GLY A 3 6.30 10.00 12.16
CA GLY A 3 7.65 10.03 12.74
C GLY A 3 8.54 8.88 12.26
N LEU A 4 8.07 7.63 12.39
CA LEU A 4 8.86 6.46 12.02
C LEU A 4 9.19 6.40 10.52
N ALA A 5 8.24 6.76 9.65
CA ALA A 5 8.49 6.79 8.21
C ALA A 5 9.55 7.83 7.83
N PHE A 6 9.58 8.96 8.55
CA PHE A 6 10.57 10.00 8.36
C PHE A 6 11.95 9.59 8.89
N GLU A 7 12.02 8.92 10.04
CA GLU A 7 13.26 8.33 10.57
C GLU A 7 13.87 7.33 9.58
N VAL A 8 13.07 6.40 9.03
CA VAL A 8 13.55 5.44 8.03
C VAL A 8 14.12 6.14 6.80
N LEU A 9 13.49 7.21 6.33
CA LEU A 9 14.00 8.00 5.21
C LEU A 9 15.38 8.59 5.51
N LEU A 10 15.57 9.18 6.70
CA LEU A 10 16.84 9.78 7.09
C LEU A 10 17.95 8.73 7.27
N ASP A 11 17.61 7.61 7.89
CA ASP A 11 18.60 6.59 8.26
C ASP A 11 19.01 5.70 7.08
N THR A 12 18.08 5.44 6.14
CA THR A 12 18.28 4.45 5.07
C THR A 12 18.22 5.04 3.66
N GLY A 13 17.71 6.27 3.51
CA GLY A 13 17.38 6.84 2.20
C GLY A 13 16.11 6.26 1.56
N VAL A 14 15.39 5.36 2.24
CA VAL A 14 14.17 4.73 1.74
C VAL A 14 12.93 5.52 2.17
N LEU A 15 12.13 5.99 1.20
CA LEU A 15 10.87 6.67 1.46
C LEU A 15 9.74 5.66 1.67
N ILE A 16 9.16 5.63 2.87
CA ILE A 16 7.92 4.91 3.16
C ILE A 16 6.74 5.87 3.08
N GLN A 17 5.77 5.57 2.22
CA GLN A 17 4.55 6.35 2.06
C GLN A 17 3.33 5.43 2.06
N ALA A 18 2.25 5.88 2.69
CA ALA A 18 0.96 5.20 2.58
C ALA A 18 0.39 5.43 1.18
N LEU A 19 -0.04 4.36 0.52
CA LEU A 19 -0.86 4.45 -0.69
C LEU A 19 -2.33 4.36 -0.29
N PRO A 20 -3.09 5.47 -0.30
CA PRO A 20 -4.53 5.39 -0.05
C PRO A 20 -5.21 4.69 -1.22
N VAL A 21 -6.03 3.68 -0.92
CA VAL A 21 -6.80 2.93 -1.90
C VAL A 21 -8.24 2.86 -1.43
N TRP A 22 -9.18 3.24 -2.31
CA TRP A 22 -10.61 3.17 -2.01
C TRP A 22 -11.16 1.76 -2.26
N GLU A 23 -12.20 1.36 -1.53
CA GLU A 23 -12.83 0.04 -1.70
C GLU A 23 -13.31 -0.21 -3.14
N ARG A 24 -13.86 0.82 -3.80
CA ARG A 24 -14.28 0.75 -5.22
C ARG A 24 -13.13 0.49 -6.18
N GLU A 25 -11.93 0.97 -5.87
CA GLU A 25 -10.72 0.76 -6.69
C GLU A 25 -10.18 -0.64 -6.46
N TRP A 26 -10.25 -1.11 -5.21
CA TRP A 26 -9.91 -2.48 -4.86
C TRP A 26 -10.84 -3.51 -5.50
N ALA A 27 -12.14 -3.21 -5.53
CA ALA A 27 -13.14 -4.08 -6.15
C ALA A 27 -13.06 -4.11 -7.69
N ASN A 28 -12.45 -3.10 -8.31
CA ASN A 28 -12.23 -3.04 -9.75
C ASN A 28 -10.83 -2.50 -10.10
N PRO A 29 -9.76 -3.31 -9.94
CA PRO A 29 -8.37 -2.89 -10.16
C PRO A 29 -8.09 -2.33 -11.56
N GLN A 30 -8.81 -2.85 -12.57
CA GLN A 30 -8.68 -2.47 -13.98
C GLN A 30 -8.99 -0.98 -14.23
N GLY A 31 -9.78 -0.35 -13.35
CA GLY A 31 -10.08 1.09 -13.42
C GLY A 31 -9.05 1.98 -12.73
N TYR A 32 -8.06 1.41 -12.04
CA TYR A 32 -7.02 2.17 -11.35
C TYR A 32 -5.95 2.66 -12.31
N SER A 33 -5.24 3.74 -11.98
CA SER A 33 -4.19 4.29 -12.85
C SER A 33 -3.04 3.32 -13.11
N ASN A 34 -2.82 2.37 -12.19
CA ASN A 34 -1.87 1.27 -12.35
C ASN A 34 -2.51 -0.05 -11.88
N PRO A 35 -3.29 -0.73 -12.74
CA PRO A 35 -4.01 -1.94 -12.36
C PRO A 35 -3.11 -3.04 -11.82
N GLU A 36 -1.93 -3.23 -12.44
CA GLU A 36 -0.95 -4.24 -12.05
C GLU A 36 -0.47 -4.05 -10.61
N LEU A 37 -0.38 -2.82 -10.11
CA LEU A 37 -0.01 -2.56 -8.72
C LEU A 37 -1.00 -3.19 -7.74
N LEU A 38 -2.30 -2.94 -7.94
CA LEU A 38 -3.33 -3.48 -7.05
C LEU A 38 -3.43 -5.01 -7.20
N GLU A 39 -3.30 -5.54 -8.42
CA GLU A 39 -3.27 -6.98 -8.68
C GLU A 39 -2.08 -7.67 -7.99
N ASN A 40 -0.89 -7.06 -8.07
CA ASN A 40 0.30 -7.56 -7.39
C ASN A 40 0.14 -7.50 -5.87
N ILE A 41 -0.44 -6.43 -5.31
CA ILE A 41 -0.69 -6.36 -3.85
C ILE A 41 -1.70 -7.43 -3.41
N VAL A 42 -2.75 -7.71 -4.20
CA VAL A 42 -3.68 -8.81 -3.91
C VAL A 42 -2.98 -10.16 -3.95
N ARG A 43 -2.14 -10.39 -4.97
CA ARG A 43 -1.41 -11.65 -5.17
C ARG A 43 -0.34 -11.89 -4.11
N ASP A 44 0.46 -10.87 -3.82
CA ASP A 44 1.67 -10.95 -3.00
C ASP A 44 1.38 -10.58 -1.53
N GLY A 45 0.17 -10.10 -1.25
CA GLY A 45 -0.20 -9.43 0.00
C GLY A 45 -0.04 -10.26 1.26
N ILE A 46 0.60 -9.66 2.27
CA ILE A 46 0.56 -10.11 3.67
C ILE A 46 -0.65 -9.45 4.33
N VAL A 47 -1.62 -10.25 4.76
CA VAL A 47 -2.78 -9.77 5.52
C VAL A 47 -2.34 -9.41 6.94
N LEU A 48 -2.15 -8.12 7.22
CA LEU A 48 -1.78 -7.62 8.55
C LEU A 48 -2.98 -7.47 9.51
N TRP A 49 -4.20 -7.59 9.00
CA TRP A 49 -5.42 -7.51 9.79
C TRP A 49 -6.47 -8.50 9.30
N ARG A 50 -6.91 -9.40 10.18
CA ARG A 50 -8.19 -10.11 10.03
C ARG A 50 -9.11 -9.63 11.14
N ALA A 51 -10.29 -9.13 10.79
CA ALA A 51 -11.40 -9.10 11.74
C ALA A 51 -11.76 -10.54 12.11
N GLY A 52 -11.56 -10.87 13.38
CA GLY A 52 -12.18 -12.01 14.05
C GLY A 52 -13.09 -11.47 15.14
#